data_AF-A0A9D2JMV7-F1
#
_entry.id   AF-A0A9D2JMV7-F1
#
_cell.length_a   1.000
_cell.length_b   1.000
_cell.length_c   1.000
_cell.angle_alpha   90.00
_cell.angle_beta   90.00
_cell.angle_gamma   90.00
#
_symmetry.space_group_name_H-M   'P 1'
#
loop_
_entity.id
_entity.type
_entity.pdbx_description
1 polymer ?
#
loop_
_entity_poly.entity_id
_entity_poly.type
_entity_poly.pdbx_seq_one_letter_code
_entity_poly.pdbx_strand_id
1 'polypeptide(L)'
;MNAKKTAAAVLAAAALACGLAVPAGALGQPNITAGTTMGEIRANESLQASGFDTYDRNVLILEQPWMYDDWTLEEYLGGTAPDAAQGLNLVIDNYNRGVQVTYQIYTPEEIAADPSKAEVQLYYFPAETENARYALVVPGNMYEKSAKMREGCSVSYHMHQMGYASFVLRYSVGRDNGDNAAYNDLVRAVQFITENAEMFGVQPEDYALVGFSAGGQMCGVFGTSRMGYKTYGLPKPGALLLGYPVINYMYAKPLYFYLYDGAEPGDSLAPGDYYYNIEVAAEVDGDFPPVYHWFGLNDATLMLMDIFCQGPALDKALEESGVPHQMVIFRNARHRTSVGTGTDAAGWLYDAVDFWEAVTAEEEKGE
;
A
#
# COMPACT_ATOMS: atom_id res chain seq x y z
N MET A 1 0.80 -43.73 -16.34
CA MET A 1 -0.49 -43.59 -15.63
C MET A 1 -0.24 -43.85 -14.15
N ASN A 2 -0.41 -42.97 -13.18
CA ASN A 2 -0.59 -41.52 -13.20
C ASN A 2 -0.16 -41.06 -11.79
N ALA A 3 1.14 -40.83 -11.58
CA ALA A 3 1.72 -40.35 -10.32
C ALA A 3 1.62 -38.82 -10.15
N LYS A 4 0.72 -38.16 -10.89
CA LYS A 4 0.57 -36.71 -10.97
C LYS A 4 -0.71 -36.17 -10.30
N LYS A 5 -1.34 -36.93 -9.39
CA LYS A 5 -2.59 -36.51 -8.73
C LYS A 5 -2.54 -36.39 -7.20
N THR A 6 -1.36 -36.35 -6.59
CA THR A 6 -1.20 -36.29 -5.12
C THR A 6 -0.26 -35.18 -4.63
N ALA A 7 -0.13 -34.09 -5.38
CA ALA A 7 0.64 -32.91 -4.97
C ALA A 7 -0.22 -31.64 -4.76
N ALA A 8 -1.55 -31.79 -4.62
CA ALA A 8 -2.50 -30.68 -4.46
C ALA A 8 -3.18 -30.66 -3.07
N ALA A 9 -2.57 -31.28 -2.06
CA ALA A 9 -3.05 -31.19 -0.69
C ALA A 9 -1.85 -31.18 0.25
N VAL A 10 -1.88 -30.28 1.23
CA VAL A 10 -0.88 -30.03 2.29
C VAL A 10 0.18 -28.97 1.96
N LEU A 11 -0.26 -27.70 1.96
CA LEU A 11 0.50 -26.56 2.50
C LEU A 11 -0.50 -25.62 3.20
N ALA A 12 -1.27 -26.18 4.14
CA ALA A 12 -2.06 -25.42 5.10
C ALA A 12 -1.38 -25.56 6.46
N ALA A 13 -0.45 -24.66 6.77
CA ALA A 13 0.14 -24.42 8.10
C ALA A 13 1.25 -23.35 7.92
N ALA A 14 1.30 -22.24 8.65
CA ALA A 14 0.45 -21.72 9.69
C ALA A 14 0.51 -20.19 9.57
N ALA A 15 -0.62 -19.52 9.36
CA ALA A 15 -0.73 -18.18 9.88
C ALA A 15 -0.56 -18.34 11.40
N LEU A 16 0.57 -17.92 11.94
CA LEU A 16 0.67 -17.75 13.38
C LEU A 16 -0.35 -16.65 13.70
N ALA A 17 -1.55 -17.06 14.05
CA ALA A 17 -2.41 -16.28 14.91
C ALA A 17 -1.63 -16.15 16.21
N CYS A 18 -0.73 -15.16 16.28
CA CYS A 18 -0.42 -14.49 17.53
C CYS A 18 -1.70 -13.76 17.96
N GLY A 19 -2.76 -14.52 18.22
CA GLY A 19 -3.88 -14.07 19.02
C GLY A 19 -3.29 -13.87 20.41
N LEU A 20 -2.71 -12.69 20.63
CA LEU A 20 -2.47 -12.20 21.97
C LEU A 20 -3.85 -12.23 22.62
N ALA A 21 -4.04 -13.16 23.55
CA ALA A 21 -5.24 -13.21 24.36
C ALA A 21 -5.43 -11.79 24.92
N VAL A 22 -6.56 -11.16 24.60
CA VAL A 22 -6.88 -9.81 25.05
C VAL A 22 -6.67 -9.78 26.56
N PRO A 23 -5.64 -9.09 27.08
CA PRO A 23 -5.41 -9.06 28.51
C PRO A 23 -6.66 -8.45 29.15
N ALA A 24 -7.03 -8.92 30.34
CA ALA A 24 -8.18 -8.42 31.11
C ALA A 24 -7.97 -6.99 31.66
N GLY A 25 -7.23 -6.15 30.93
CA GLY A 25 -7.12 -4.70 31.10
C GLY A 25 -8.33 -3.98 30.53
N ALA A 26 -8.41 -2.67 30.76
CA ALA A 26 -9.51 -1.87 30.25
C ALA A 26 -9.26 -1.58 28.76
N LEU A 27 -10.08 -2.15 27.88
CA LEU A 27 -9.99 -1.88 26.44
C LEU A 27 -9.91 -0.38 26.15
N GLY A 28 -8.93 -0.01 25.33
CA GLY A 28 -8.79 1.34 24.80
C GLY A 28 -10.03 1.74 24.02
N GLN A 29 -10.42 3.01 24.15
CA GLN A 29 -11.63 3.53 23.51
C GLN A 29 -11.32 4.05 22.09
N PRO A 30 -12.24 3.88 21.12
CA PRO A 30 -12.13 4.38 19.75
C PRO A 30 -12.50 5.88 19.67
N ASN A 31 -11.77 6.72 20.38
CA ASN A 31 -12.06 8.16 20.51
C ASN A 31 -10.92 9.06 20.02
N ILE A 32 -10.06 8.54 19.14
CA ILE A 32 -8.99 9.31 18.50
C ILE A 32 -9.64 10.38 17.61
N THR A 33 -9.12 11.60 17.71
CA THR A 33 -9.49 12.73 16.86
C THR A 33 -8.24 13.38 16.29
N ALA A 34 -8.39 14.29 15.34
CA ALA A 34 -7.27 15.09 14.82
C ALA A 34 -6.52 15.87 15.93
N GLY A 35 -7.21 16.21 17.03
CA GLY A 35 -6.63 16.92 18.17
C GLY A 35 -6.02 16.01 19.25
N THR A 36 -6.18 14.68 19.16
CA THR A 36 -5.55 13.74 20.09
C THR A 36 -4.04 13.72 19.85
N THR A 37 -3.24 13.70 20.92
CA THR A 37 -1.77 13.72 20.76
C THR A 37 -1.24 12.35 20.35
N MET A 38 -0.07 12.30 19.69
CA MET A 38 0.55 11.02 19.34
C MET A 38 0.91 10.21 20.60
N GLY A 39 1.23 10.86 21.72
CA GLY A 39 1.47 10.19 22.99
C GLY A 39 0.20 9.50 23.53
N GLU A 40 -0.95 10.17 23.46
CA GLU A 40 -2.25 9.60 23.81
C GLU A 40 -2.65 8.45 22.88
N ILE A 41 -2.45 8.62 21.57
CA ILE A 41 -2.70 7.59 20.55
C ILE A 41 -1.85 6.34 20.85
N ARG A 42 -0.54 6.53 21.06
CA ARG A 42 0.39 5.45 21.37
C ARG A 42 0.12 4.79 22.70
N ALA A 43 -0.47 5.50 23.66
CA ALA A 43 -0.84 4.95 24.97
C ALA A 43 -2.17 4.19 24.96
N ASN A 44 -2.93 4.19 23.86
CA ASN A 44 -4.18 3.45 23.76
C ASN A 44 -3.92 1.93 23.81
N GLU A 45 -4.43 1.26 24.86
CA GLU A 45 -4.15 -0.17 25.13
C GLU A 45 -4.59 -1.08 23.97
N SER A 46 -5.75 -0.80 23.36
CA SER A 46 -6.27 -1.60 22.26
C SER A 46 -5.48 -1.39 20.97
N LEU A 47 -5.05 -0.15 20.69
CA LEU A 47 -4.19 0.13 19.54
C LEU A 47 -2.83 -0.56 19.70
N GLN A 48 -2.20 -0.48 20.87
CA GLN A 48 -0.95 -1.19 21.15
C GLN A 48 -1.11 -2.71 20.97
N ALA A 49 -2.16 -3.28 21.57
CA ALA A 49 -2.37 -4.72 21.56
C ALA A 49 -2.82 -5.25 20.19
N SER A 50 -3.37 -4.40 19.33
CA SER A 50 -3.65 -4.73 17.93
C SER A 50 -2.39 -5.02 17.10
N GLY A 51 -1.22 -4.54 17.56
CA GLY A 51 0.05 -4.64 16.85
C GLY A 51 0.18 -3.65 15.69
N PHE A 52 -0.67 -2.63 15.61
CA PHE A 52 -0.57 -1.59 14.59
C PHE A 52 0.60 -0.63 14.88
N ASP A 53 1.52 -0.49 13.93
CA ASP A 53 2.66 0.42 14.06
C ASP A 53 2.27 1.87 13.72
N THR A 54 2.25 2.73 14.75
CA THR A 54 1.94 4.17 14.63
C THR A 54 3.15 5.04 14.27
N TYR A 55 4.31 4.44 13.99
CA TYR A 55 5.48 5.17 13.53
C TYR A 55 5.52 5.19 12.00
N ASP A 56 5.09 6.29 11.40
CA ASP A 56 5.16 6.49 9.94
C ASP A 56 6.57 6.89 9.46
N ARG A 57 7.59 6.95 10.34
CA ARG A 57 8.87 7.61 10.05
C ARG A 57 10.06 6.86 10.65
N ASN A 58 10.95 6.31 9.83
CA ASN A 58 12.21 5.74 10.32
C ASN A 58 13.46 6.48 9.76
N VAL A 59 14.43 6.68 10.66
CA VAL A 59 15.91 6.68 10.56
C VAL A 59 16.80 7.71 9.83
N LEU A 60 16.39 8.62 8.93
CA LEU A 60 17.39 9.56 8.36
C LEU A 60 17.72 10.78 9.24
N ILE A 61 16.82 11.14 10.15
CA ILE A 61 17.12 12.01 11.30
C ILE A 61 16.93 11.11 12.52
N LEU A 62 17.70 11.32 13.58
CA LEU A 62 17.47 10.76 14.92
C LEU A 62 16.10 11.24 15.44
N GLU A 63 15.01 10.85 14.78
CA GLU A 63 13.65 10.99 15.25
C GLU A 63 13.50 9.97 16.36
N GLN A 64 13.33 10.48 17.57
CA GLN A 64 13.14 9.68 18.74
C GLN A 64 11.65 9.59 19.02
N PRO A 65 11.12 8.46 19.51
CA PRO A 65 9.69 8.29 19.78
C PRO A 65 9.05 9.46 20.53
N TRP A 66 9.76 10.00 21.52
CA TRP A 66 9.34 11.12 22.37
C TRP A 66 9.27 12.48 21.66
N MET A 67 9.82 12.63 20.45
CA MET A 67 9.84 13.93 19.74
C MET A 67 8.45 14.39 19.31
N TYR A 68 7.49 13.47 19.23
CA TYR A 68 6.16 13.74 18.68
C TYR A 68 5.03 13.48 19.66
N ASP A 69 5.31 12.99 20.88
CA ASP A 69 4.24 12.62 21.81
C ASP A 69 3.32 13.80 22.16
N ASP A 70 3.87 15.02 22.17
CA ASP A 70 3.11 16.26 22.41
C ASP A 70 2.41 16.81 21.16
N TRP A 71 2.73 16.30 19.96
CA TRP A 71 2.09 16.74 18.72
C TRP A 71 0.70 16.11 18.63
N THR A 72 -0.29 16.92 18.29
CA THR A 72 -1.59 16.45 17.83
C THR A 72 -1.46 15.64 16.54
N LEU A 73 -2.42 14.76 16.26
CA LEU A 73 -2.47 14.02 15.00
C LEU A 73 -2.50 14.97 13.79
N GLU A 74 -3.15 16.14 13.91
CA GLU A 74 -3.15 17.20 12.90
C GLU A 74 -1.76 17.83 12.70
N GLU A 75 -0.99 18.06 13.74
CA GLU A 75 0.40 18.51 13.58
C GLU A 75 1.28 17.42 12.94
N TYR A 76 1.02 16.15 13.27
CA TYR A 76 1.78 15.01 12.76
C TYR A 76 1.48 14.70 11.29
N LEU A 77 0.20 14.72 10.90
CA LEU A 77 -0.31 14.31 9.59
C LEU A 77 -0.79 15.47 8.70
N GLY A 78 -1.02 16.66 9.24
CA GLY A 78 -1.65 17.76 8.50
C GLY A 78 -3.11 17.47 8.17
N GLY A 79 -3.59 17.96 7.02
CA GLY A 79 -5.02 17.96 6.67
C GLY A 79 -5.70 16.59 6.54
N THR A 80 -4.94 15.49 6.53
CA THR A 80 -5.49 14.11 6.48
C THR A 80 -5.78 13.55 7.87
N ALA A 81 -5.45 14.26 8.94
CA ALA A 81 -5.61 13.78 10.31
C ALA A 81 -7.05 13.40 10.68
N PRO A 82 -8.12 14.09 10.22
CA PRO A 82 -9.48 13.65 10.50
C PRO A 82 -9.78 12.25 10.00
N ASP A 83 -9.40 11.93 8.76
CA ASP A 83 -9.67 10.61 8.15
C ASP A 83 -8.75 9.53 8.74
N ALA A 84 -7.47 9.87 8.98
CA ALA A 84 -6.54 8.98 9.67
C ALA A 84 -7.02 8.63 11.09
N ALA A 85 -7.61 9.59 11.82
CA ALA A 85 -8.21 9.34 13.13
C ALA A 85 -9.34 8.32 13.06
N GLN A 86 -10.21 8.42 12.05
CA GLN A 86 -11.27 7.43 11.84
C GLN A 86 -10.69 6.05 11.53
N GLY A 87 -9.67 5.95 10.67
CA GLY A 87 -9.00 4.69 10.41
C GLY A 87 -8.33 4.09 11.65
N LEU A 88 -7.72 4.90 12.52
CA LEU A 88 -7.17 4.42 13.80
C LEU A 88 -8.27 3.95 14.76
N ASN A 89 -9.42 4.62 14.79
CA ASN A 89 -10.58 4.16 15.56
C ASN A 89 -11.11 2.82 15.03
N LEU A 90 -11.10 2.60 13.71
CA LEU A 90 -11.43 1.29 13.14
C LEU A 90 -10.45 0.20 13.60
N VAL A 91 -9.16 0.48 13.71
CA VAL A 91 -8.18 -0.48 14.27
C VAL A 91 -8.57 -0.87 15.71
N ILE A 92 -8.86 0.14 16.55
CA ILE A 92 -9.25 -0.07 17.95
C ILE A 92 -10.55 -0.88 18.03
N ASP A 93 -11.56 -0.52 17.23
CA ASP A 93 -12.85 -1.19 17.22
C ASP A 93 -12.76 -2.64 16.75
N ASN A 94 -11.99 -2.89 15.69
CA ASN A 94 -11.76 -4.24 15.18
C ASN A 94 -11.08 -5.11 16.24
N TYR A 95 -10.01 -4.59 16.86
CA TYR A 95 -9.34 -5.31 17.95
C TYR A 95 -10.28 -5.57 19.14
N ASN A 96 -11.05 -4.56 19.57
CA ASN A 96 -12.02 -4.68 20.66
C ASN A 96 -13.12 -5.72 20.38
N ARG A 97 -13.44 -5.95 19.09
CA ARG A 97 -14.38 -6.98 18.63
C ARG A 97 -13.74 -8.37 18.49
N GLY A 98 -12.44 -8.50 18.75
CA GLY A 98 -11.70 -9.75 18.62
C GLY A 98 -11.22 -10.05 17.20
N VAL A 99 -11.24 -9.06 16.30
CA VAL A 99 -10.64 -9.17 14.96
C VAL A 99 -9.14 -8.98 15.09
N GLN A 100 -8.36 -9.92 14.56
CA GLN A 100 -6.91 -9.73 14.43
C GLN A 100 -6.64 -8.66 13.36
N VAL A 101 -5.91 -7.62 13.72
CA VAL A 101 -5.60 -6.50 12.82
C VAL A 101 -4.27 -6.74 12.11
N THR A 102 -3.22 -7.14 12.83
CA THR A 102 -1.87 -7.27 12.27
C THR A 102 -1.53 -8.70 11.90
N TYR A 103 -0.99 -8.88 10.70
CA TYR A 103 -0.55 -10.16 10.16
C TYR A 103 0.90 -10.08 9.69
N GLN A 104 1.74 -11.02 10.16
CA GLN A 104 3.05 -11.28 9.57
C GLN A 104 2.86 -12.04 8.26
N ILE A 105 3.49 -11.59 7.18
CA ILE A 105 3.38 -12.24 5.86
C ILE A 105 4.58 -13.12 5.50
N TYR A 106 5.64 -13.08 6.32
CA TYR A 106 6.78 -14.00 6.26
C TYR A 106 6.74 -14.99 7.41
N THR A 107 7.19 -16.23 7.17
CA THR A 107 7.22 -17.26 8.21
C THR A 107 8.33 -17.01 9.22
N PRO A 108 8.26 -17.61 10.43
CA PRO A 108 9.34 -17.53 11.41
C PRO A 108 10.70 -18.01 10.87
N GLU A 109 10.71 -19.00 9.98
CA GLU A 109 11.92 -19.50 9.32
C GLU A 109 12.51 -18.47 8.35
N GLU A 110 11.66 -17.78 7.57
CA GLU A 110 12.08 -16.72 6.67
C GLU A 110 12.64 -15.52 7.44
N ILE A 111 11.98 -15.14 8.54
CA ILE A 111 12.45 -14.07 9.44
C ILE A 111 13.74 -14.47 10.15
N ALA A 112 13.89 -15.75 10.55
CA ALA A 112 15.14 -16.22 11.14
C ALA A 112 16.31 -16.21 10.15
N ALA A 113 16.04 -16.49 8.87
CA ALA A 113 17.03 -16.43 7.80
C ALA A 113 17.38 -14.99 7.40
N ASP A 114 16.39 -14.10 7.45
CA ASP A 114 16.51 -12.69 7.10
C ASP A 114 15.68 -11.83 8.07
N PRO A 115 16.30 -11.33 9.15
CA PRO A 115 15.60 -10.59 10.19
C PRO A 115 14.96 -9.27 9.72
N SER A 116 15.37 -8.72 8.57
CA SER A 116 14.76 -7.49 8.02
C SER A 116 13.26 -7.67 7.71
N LYS A 117 12.84 -8.91 7.42
CA LYS A 117 11.45 -9.28 7.15
C LYS A 117 10.54 -9.24 8.38
N ALA A 118 11.09 -9.16 9.58
CA ALA A 118 10.30 -9.16 10.83
C ALA A 118 9.32 -7.98 10.89
N GLU A 119 9.68 -6.86 10.28
CA GLU A 119 8.88 -5.64 10.29
C GLU A 119 7.82 -5.60 9.18
N VAL A 120 7.82 -6.57 8.26
CA VAL A 120 6.88 -6.59 7.14
C VAL A 120 5.53 -7.17 7.57
N GLN A 121 4.49 -6.34 7.46
CA GLN A 121 3.17 -6.60 8.01
C GLN A 121 2.04 -6.17 7.07
N LEU A 122 0.91 -6.85 7.21
CA LEU A 122 -0.39 -6.39 6.71
C LEU A 122 -1.27 -5.97 7.88
N TYR A 123 -1.90 -4.79 7.76
CA TYR A 123 -2.97 -4.36 8.65
C TYR A 123 -4.31 -4.55 7.97
N TYR A 124 -5.14 -5.41 8.52
CA TYR A 124 -6.43 -5.80 7.99
C TYR A 124 -7.57 -4.94 8.55
N PHE A 125 -8.39 -4.42 7.64
CA PHE A 125 -9.62 -3.69 7.89
C PHE A 125 -10.77 -4.44 7.21
N PRO A 126 -11.57 -5.23 7.94
CA PRO A 126 -12.64 -6.03 7.35
C PRO A 126 -13.75 -5.18 6.74
N ALA A 127 -14.36 -5.72 5.69
CA ALA A 127 -15.68 -5.30 5.25
C ALA A 127 -16.75 -5.73 6.28
N GLU A 128 -17.93 -5.12 6.21
CA GLU A 128 -19.09 -5.59 7.00
C GLU A 128 -19.71 -6.87 6.43
N THR A 129 -19.47 -7.16 5.15
CA THR A 129 -20.01 -8.32 4.43
C THR A 129 -18.94 -9.36 4.11
N GLU A 130 -19.32 -10.63 4.13
CA GLU A 130 -18.46 -11.72 3.65
C GLU A 130 -18.29 -11.67 2.13
N ASN A 131 -17.20 -12.29 1.64
CA ASN A 131 -16.83 -12.37 0.24
C ASN A 131 -16.74 -10.99 -0.43
N ALA A 132 -16.24 -10.00 0.30
CA ALA A 132 -16.09 -8.63 -0.20
C ALA A 132 -14.90 -8.53 -1.15
N ARG A 133 -14.98 -7.64 -2.14
CA ARG A 133 -13.78 -7.18 -2.85
C ARG A 133 -12.88 -6.42 -1.88
N TYR A 134 -11.58 -6.44 -2.12
CA TYR A 134 -10.62 -5.74 -1.26
C TYR A 134 -9.74 -4.74 -2.00
N ALA A 135 -9.23 -3.77 -1.24
CA ALA A 135 -8.20 -2.84 -1.67
C ALA A 135 -6.91 -3.06 -0.86
N LEU A 136 -5.80 -3.33 -1.53
CA LEU A 136 -4.47 -3.32 -0.90
C LEU A 136 -3.84 -1.94 -1.07
N VAL A 137 -3.75 -1.21 0.03
CA VAL A 137 -3.12 0.11 0.11
C VAL A 137 -1.62 -0.06 0.23
N VAL A 138 -0.90 0.56 -0.70
CA VAL A 138 0.56 0.62 -0.77
C VAL A 138 0.98 2.08 -0.55
N PRO A 139 1.26 2.47 0.70
CA PRO A 139 1.64 3.85 1.01
C PRO A 139 2.93 4.28 0.31
N GLY A 140 3.13 5.58 0.16
CA GLY A 140 4.42 6.16 -0.22
C GLY A 140 5.43 6.05 0.91
N ASN A 141 6.72 5.96 0.53
CA ASN A 141 7.80 5.73 1.50
C ASN A 141 8.78 6.88 1.71
N MET A 142 8.95 7.79 0.76
CA MET A 142 10.06 8.76 0.80
C MET A 142 11.38 8.09 1.26
N TYR A 143 11.65 6.89 0.72
CA TYR A 143 12.83 6.04 0.94
C TYR A 143 12.94 5.33 2.30
N GLU A 144 12.62 5.97 3.42
CA GLU A 144 12.89 5.43 4.79
C GLU A 144 11.63 5.28 5.66
N LYS A 145 10.45 5.49 5.09
CA LYS A 145 9.19 5.67 5.83
C LYS A 145 8.09 4.82 5.20
N SER A 146 6.99 4.60 5.88
CA SER A 146 5.76 4.11 5.25
C SER A 146 4.61 4.89 5.84
N ALA A 147 3.84 5.58 5.00
CA ALA A 147 2.78 6.50 5.39
C ALA A 147 1.49 5.77 5.80
N LYS A 148 1.58 4.85 6.77
CA LYS A 148 0.53 3.90 7.15
C LYS A 148 -0.66 4.59 7.78
N MET A 149 -0.46 5.66 8.56
CA MET A 149 -1.59 6.42 9.09
C MET A 149 -2.12 7.42 8.06
N ARG A 150 -1.23 8.17 7.40
CA ARG A 150 -1.64 9.20 6.43
C ARG A 150 -2.40 8.62 5.24
N GLU A 151 -1.85 7.60 4.60
CA GLU A 151 -2.36 7.02 3.36
C GLU A 151 -3.07 5.69 3.63
N GLY A 152 -2.56 4.87 4.55
CA GLY A 152 -3.21 3.60 4.93
C GLY A 152 -4.53 3.77 5.68
N CYS A 153 -4.51 4.37 6.88
CA CYS A 153 -5.71 4.53 7.72
C CYS A 153 -6.76 5.40 7.04
N SER A 154 -6.36 6.52 6.44
CA SER A 154 -7.31 7.41 5.75
C SER A 154 -8.04 6.69 4.62
N VAL A 155 -7.32 5.97 3.74
CA VAL A 155 -7.97 5.20 2.66
C VAL A 155 -8.81 4.06 3.20
N SER A 156 -8.31 3.33 4.20
CA SER A 156 -9.02 2.20 4.78
C SER A 156 -10.34 2.61 5.43
N TYR A 157 -10.40 3.79 6.04
CA TYR A 157 -11.66 4.35 6.53
C TYR A 157 -12.69 4.51 5.40
N HIS A 158 -12.33 5.18 4.30
CA HIS A 158 -13.26 5.38 3.20
C HIS A 158 -13.62 4.08 2.48
N MET A 159 -12.67 3.16 2.28
CA MET A 159 -12.96 1.83 1.73
C MET A 159 -13.97 1.06 2.58
N HIS A 160 -13.79 1.09 3.90
CA HIS A 160 -14.74 0.48 4.83
C HIS A 160 -16.14 1.13 4.72
N GLN A 161 -16.23 2.47 4.60
CA GLN A 161 -17.52 3.15 4.38
C GLN A 161 -18.19 2.77 3.06
N MET A 162 -17.41 2.39 2.05
CA MET A 162 -17.90 1.92 0.74
C MET A 162 -18.20 0.40 0.72
N GLY A 163 -17.98 -0.31 1.83
CA GLY A 163 -18.26 -1.75 1.93
C GLY A 163 -17.13 -2.67 1.46
N TYR A 164 -15.93 -2.14 1.21
CA TYR A 164 -14.76 -2.93 0.83
C TYR A 164 -13.94 -3.33 2.06
N ALA A 165 -13.32 -4.50 1.97
CA ALA A 165 -12.22 -4.82 2.87
C ALA A 165 -10.98 -4.04 2.41
N SER A 166 -10.07 -3.72 3.33
CA SER A 166 -8.79 -3.14 2.95
C SER A 166 -7.63 -3.68 3.76
N PHE A 167 -6.47 -3.62 3.14
CA PHE A 167 -5.21 -4.01 3.73
C PHE A 167 -4.23 -2.84 3.60
N VAL A 168 -3.46 -2.54 4.63
CA VAL A 168 -2.35 -1.58 4.54
C VAL A 168 -1.03 -2.33 4.64
N LEU A 169 -0.19 -2.17 3.63
CA LEU A 169 1.14 -2.79 3.61
C LEU A 169 2.17 -1.94 4.35
N ARG A 170 2.74 -2.53 5.41
CA ARG A 170 4.02 -2.11 5.98
C ARG A 170 5.12 -2.92 5.32
N TYR A 171 5.78 -2.34 4.33
CA TYR A 171 6.88 -2.96 3.59
C TYR A 171 8.24 -2.46 4.07
N SER A 172 9.30 -3.16 3.65
CA SER A 172 10.70 -2.87 3.96
C SER A 172 11.11 -1.49 3.44
N VAL A 173 11.80 -0.71 4.27
CA VAL A 173 12.19 0.66 3.95
C VAL A 173 13.59 0.94 4.47
N GLY A 174 14.21 2.01 3.96
CA GLY A 174 15.53 2.43 4.40
C GLY A 174 16.59 1.36 4.16
N ARG A 175 17.37 1.05 5.20
CA ARG A 175 18.46 0.06 5.12
C ARG A 175 18.01 -1.35 4.73
N ASP A 176 16.74 -1.66 4.93
CA ASP A 176 16.16 -2.96 4.60
C ASP A 176 15.61 -3.00 3.16
N ASN A 177 15.74 -1.92 2.38
CA ASN A 177 15.15 -1.80 1.03
C ASN A 177 16.07 -2.29 -0.12
N GLY A 178 17.21 -2.92 0.18
CA GLY A 178 18.08 -3.50 -0.84
C GLY A 178 17.43 -4.68 -1.57
N ASP A 179 17.92 -5.00 -2.76
CA ASP A 179 17.53 -6.20 -3.53
C ASP A 179 16.02 -6.32 -3.78
N ASN A 180 15.38 -5.20 -4.10
CA ASN A 180 13.93 -5.09 -4.31
C ASN A 180 13.06 -5.47 -3.11
N ALA A 181 13.56 -5.43 -1.88
CA ALA A 181 12.81 -5.88 -0.70
C ALA A 181 11.39 -5.26 -0.60
N ALA A 182 11.24 -3.94 -0.70
CA ALA A 182 9.92 -3.28 -0.67
C ALA A 182 8.96 -3.81 -1.74
N TYR A 183 9.48 -4.05 -2.95
CA TYR A 183 8.68 -4.55 -4.06
C TYR A 183 8.29 -6.02 -3.85
N ASN A 184 9.24 -6.85 -3.40
CA ASN A 184 8.99 -8.24 -3.07
C ASN A 184 7.98 -8.37 -1.92
N ASP A 185 7.94 -7.41 -0.99
CA ASP A 185 6.93 -7.36 0.07
C ASP A 185 5.52 -7.09 -0.47
N LEU A 186 5.38 -6.27 -1.52
CA LEU A 186 4.11 -6.09 -2.23
C LEU A 186 3.67 -7.40 -2.89
N VAL A 187 4.59 -8.08 -3.59
CA VAL A 187 4.32 -9.38 -4.22
C VAL A 187 3.90 -10.40 -3.17
N ARG A 188 4.64 -10.49 -2.06
CA ARG A 188 4.32 -11.38 -0.94
C ARG A 188 2.99 -11.02 -0.29
N ALA A 189 2.64 -9.75 -0.18
CA ALA A 189 1.36 -9.33 0.38
C ALA A 189 0.18 -9.81 -0.46
N VAL A 190 0.24 -9.63 -1.79
CA VAL A 190 -0.80 -10.13 -2.70
C VAL A 190 -0.88 -11.65 -2.63
N GLN A 191 0.26 -12.35 -2.63
CA GLN A 191 0.31 -13.80 -2.48
C GLN A 191 -0.36 -14.24 -1.17
N PHE A 192 0.00 -13.62 -0.05
CA PHE A 192 -0.53 -13.96 1.26
C PHE A 192 -2.04 -13.75 1.36
N ILE A 193 -2.56 -12.63 0.83
CA ILE A 193 -4.01 -12.38 0.81
C ILE A 193 -4.71 -13.42 -0.08
N THR A 194 -4.18 -13.70 -1.27
CA THR A 194 -4.74 -14.70 -2.20
C THR A 194 -4.83 -16.08 -1.57
N GLU A 195 -3.76 -16.53 -0.89
CA GLU A 195 -3.70 -17.84 -0.22
C GLU A 195 -4.62 -17.93 1.01
N ASN A 196 -5.00 -16.79 1.60
CA ASN A 196 -5.79 -16.70 2.82
C ASN A 196 -7.13 -15.98 2.61
N ALA A 197 -7.62 -15.90 1.36
CA ALA A 197 -8.82 -15.13 1.01
C ALA A 197 -10.06 -15.57 1.80
N GLU A 198 -10.21 -16.89 2.04
CA GLU A 198 -11.28 -17.44 2.89
C GLU A 198 -11.18 -16.98 4.35
N MET A 199 -9.96 -16.90 4.92
CA MET A 199 -9.75 -16.41 6.28
C MET A 199 -10.16 -14.95 6.42
N PHE A 200 -9.90 -14.15 5.40
CA PHE A 200 -10.26 -12.74 5.37
C PHE A 200 -11.71 -12.52 4.96
N GLY A 201 -12.38 -13.51 4.36
CA GLY A 201 -13.71 -13.33 3.79
C GLY A 201 -13.70 -12.37 2.59
N VAL A 202 -12.65 -12.43 1.77
CA VAL A 202 -12.47 -11.58 0.59
C VAL A 202 -12.38 -12.39 -0.70
N GLN A 203 -12.65 -11.75 -1.83
CA GLN A 203 -12.41 -12.31 -3.15
C GLN A 203 -10.92 -12.21 -3.52
N PRO A 204 -10.27 -13.29 -3.97
CA PRO A 204 -8.86 -13.23 -4.39
C PRO A 204 -8.66 -12.52 -5.73
N GLU A 205 -9.68 -12.51 -6.59
CA GLU A 205 -9.69 -11.79 -7.87
C GLU A 205 -10.29 -10.37 -7.73
N ASP A 206 -10.19 -9.59 -8.81
CA ASP A 206 -10.80 -8.27 -8.98
C ASP A 206 -10.44 -7.22 -7.93
N TYR A 207 -9.44 -7.45 -7.09
CA TYR A 207 -8.98 -6.52 -6.07
C TYR A 207 -8.34 -5.26 -6.66
N ALA A 208 -8.35 -4.17 -5.88
CA ALA A 208 -7.66 -2.94 -6.25
C ALA A 208 -6.31 -2.81 -5.54
N LEU A 209 -5.31 -2.28 -6.26
CA LEU A 209 -4.09 -1.74 -5.64
C LEU A 209 -4.23 -0.23 -5.50
N VAL A 210 -4.17 0.29 -4.28
CA VAL A 210 -4.24 1.74 -4.01
C VAL A 210 -2.86 2.25 -3.65
N GLY A 211 -2.17 2.84 -4.62
CA GLY A 211 -0.77 3.21 -4.51
C GLY A 211 -0.56 4.72 -4.44
N PHE A 212 0.34 5.16 -3.55
CA PHE A 212 0.70 6.58 -3.43
C PHE A 212 2.17 6.83 -3.66
N SER A 213 2.52 7.88 -4.41
CA SER A 213 3.93 8.27 -4.61
C SER A 213 4.79 7.06 -5.02
N ALA A 214 5.80 6.69 -4.23
CA ALA A 214 6.62 5.49 -4.43
C ALA A 214 5.82 4.17 -4.40
N GLY A 215 4.80 4.05 -3.57
CA GLY A 215 3.88 2.91 -3.57
C GLY A 215 3.06 2.82 -4.85
N GLY A 216 2.72 3.96 -5.45
CA GLY A 216 2.10 4.02 -6.77
C GLY A 216 3.01 3.49 -7.88
N GLN A 217 4.32 3.72 -7.75
CA GLN A 217 5.29 3.14 -8.65
C GLN A 217 5.33 1.61 -8.55
N MET A 218 5.39 1.07 -7.33
CA MET A 218 5.37 -0.39 -7.12
C MET A 218 4.08 -1.03 -7.65
N CYS A 219 2.93 -0.38 -7.46
CA CYS A 219 1.66 -0.82 -8.05
C CYS A 219 1.73 -0.84 -9.59
N GLY A 220 2.31 0.20 -10.19
CA GLY A 220 2.53 0.26 -11.64
C GLY A 220 3.46 -0.84 -12.14
N VAL A 221 4.58 -1.10 -11.45
CA VAL A 221 5.50 -2.21 -11.76
C VAL A 221 4.79 -3.56 -11.65
N PHE A 222 3.92 -3.73 -10.65
CA PHE A 222 3.11 -4.94 -10.49
C PHE A 222 2.14 -5.20 -11.65
N GLY A 223 1.84 -4.18 -12.47
CA GLY A 223 1.07 -4.33 -13.71
C GLY A 223 1.88 -4.76 -14.92
N THR A 224 3.22 -4.66 -14.91
CA THR A 224 4.03 -4.91 -16.12
C THR A 224 4.26 -6.39 -16.40
N SER A 225 4.52 -6.77 -17.64
CA SER A 225 4.86 -8.16 -17.98
C SER A 225 6.23 -8.62 -17.45
N ARG A 226 7.14 -7.70 -17.09
CA ARG A 226 8.49 -8.04 -16.62
C ARG A 226 8.47 -8.50 -15.17
N MET A 227 7.91 -7.67 -14.30
CA MET A 227 7.90 -7.92 -12.85
C MET A 227 6.48 -8.03 -12.30
N GLY A 228 5.42 -8.03 -13.10
CA GLY A 228 4.06 -7.98 -12.56
C GLY A 228 3.43 -9.31 -12.17
N TYR A 229 2.13 -9.23 -11.88
CA TYR A 229 1.29 -10.33 -11.42
C TYR A 229 1.47 -11.62 -12.23
N LYS A 230 1.58 -11.51 -13.56
CA LYS A 230 1.72 -12.63 -14.49
C LYS A 230 3.03 -13.40 -14.29
N THR A 231 4.13 -12.68 -14.03
CA THR A 231 5.44 -13.27 -13.74
C THR A 231 5.41 -14.09 -12.44
N TYR A 232 4.63 -13.64 -11.46
CA TYR A 232 4.48 -14.31 -10.17
C TYR A 232 3.33 -15.32 -10.10
N GLY A 233 2.54 -15.48 -11.18
CA GLY A 233 1.38 -16.36 -11.20
C GLY A 233 0.26 -15.91 -10.25
N LEU A 234 0.16 -14.62 -9.98
CA LEU A 234 -0.84 -14.00 -9.12
C LEU A 234 -2.04 -13.51 -9.94
N PRO A 235 -3.23 -13.32 -9.32
CA PRO A 235 -4.39 -12.76 -10.00
C PRO A 235 -4.09 -11.34 -10.53
N LYS A 236 -4.70 -10.98 -11.66
CA LYS A 236 -4.63 -9.63 -12.21
C LYS A 236 -5.41 -8.68 -11.27
N PRO A 237 -4.86 -7.53 -10.87
CA PRO A 237 -5.65 -6.50 -10.20
C PRO A 237 -6.82 -6.05 -11.08
N GLY A 238 -8.02 -5.88 -10.50
CA GLY A 238 -9.17 -5.30 -11.20
C GLY A 238 -8.96 -3.83 -11.56
N ALA A 239 -8.19 -3.10 -10.73
CA ALA A 239 -7.74 -1.74 -11.04
C ALA A 239 -6.50 -1.33 -10.23
N LEU A 240 -5.71 -0.40 -10.77
CA LEU A 240 -4.72 0.39 -10.03
C LEU A 240 -5.31 1.77 -9.75
N LEU A 241 -5.42 2.15 -8.48
CA LEU A 241 -5.94 3.45 -8.04
C LEU A 241 -4.79 4.27 -7.46
N LEU A 242 -4.26 5.19 -8.26
CA LEU A 242 -2.94 5.79 -8.02
C LEU A 242 -3.04 7.28 -7.66
N GLY A 243 -2.69 7.61 -6.41
CA GLY A 243 -2.61 9.00 -5.94
C GLY A 243 -1.21 9.57 -6.10
N TYR A 244 -1.07 10.62 -6.90
CA TYR A 244 0.20 11.31 -7.19
C TYR A 244 1.38 10.33 -7.38
N PRO A 245 1.24 9.30 -8.24
CA PRO A 245 2.22 8.23 -8.33
C PRO A 245 3.54 8.72 -8.93
N VAL A 246 4.64 8.11 -8.46
CA VAL A 246 5.87 8.10 -9.23
C VAL A 246 5.74 7.02 -10.31
N ILE A 247 6.07 7.35 -11.54
CA ILE A 247 6.06 6.46 -12.71
C ILE A 247 7.50 6.23 -13.20
N ASN A 248 8.36 7.25 -13.06
CA ASN A 248 9.75 7.19 -13.48
C ASN A 248 10.68 7.79 -12.41
N TYR A 249 11.68 7.02 -11.97
CA TYR A 249 12.70 7.43 -11.00
C TYR A 249 13.96 8.04 -11.63
N MET A 250 13.96 8.45 -12.90
CA MET A 250 15.14 8.90 -13.67
C MET A 250 16.21 9.64 -12.82
N TYR A 251 15.82 10.65 -12.04
CA TYR A 251 16.73 11.43 -11.21
C TYR A 251 17.07 10.82 -9.83
N ALA A 252 16.23 9.92 -9.33
CA ALA A 252 16.42 9.22 -8.05
C ALA A 252 17.12 7.86 -8.20
N LYS A 253 17.26 7.30 -9.42
CA LYS A 253 17.95 6.02 -9.69
C LYS A 253 19.32 5.92 -9.00
N PRO A 254 20.21 6.94 -9.06
CA PRO A 254 21.50 6.88 -8.36
C PRO A 254 21.37 6.77 -6.84
N LEU A 255 20.35 7.42 -6.24
CA LEU A 255 20.13 7.32 -4.80
C LEU A 255 19.82 5.89 -4.40
N TYR A 256 18.91 5.20 -5.11
CA TYR A 256 18.60 3.81 -4.82
C TYR A 256 19.81 2.89 -5.01
N PHE A 257 20.46 3.00 -6.17
CA PHE A 257 21.54 2.11 -6.56
C PHE A 257 22.76 2.20 -5.63
N TYR A 258 23.18 3.41 -5.25
CA TYR A 258 24.35 3.59 -4.39
C TYR A 258 24.03 3.48 -2.89
N LEU A 259 22.86 3.95 -2.44
CA LEU A 259 22.55 3.99 -1.00
C LEU A 259 21.96 2.67 -0.48
N TYR A 260 21.12 2.00 -1.27
CA TYR A 260 20.37 0.82 -0.82
C TYR A 260 20.93 -0.49 -1.39
N ASP A 261 21.34 -0.50 -2.66
CA ASP A 261 21.92 -1.70 -3.28
C ASP A 261 23.45 -1.76 -3.20
N GLY A 262 24.09 -0.77 -2.54
CA GLY A 262 25.51 -0.80 -2.22
C GLY A 262 26.46 -0.78 -3.41
N ALA A 263 26.00 -0.28 -4.57
CA ALA A 263 26.83 -0.15 -5.77
C ALA A 263 28.05 0.75 -5.53
N GLU A 264 29.11 0.57 -6.31
CA GLU A 264 30.31 1.40 -6.27
C GLU A 264 30.44 2.31 -7.50
N PRO A 265 31.08 3.49 -7.40
CA PRO A 265 31.29 4.37 -8.55
C PRO A 265 32.03 3.66 -9.69
N GLY A 266 31.35 3.47 -10.81
CA GLY A 266 31.88 2.73 -11.98
C GLY A 266 31.07 1.48 -12.31
N ASP A 267 30.24 1.00 -11.37
CA ASP A 267 29.20 0.04 -11.68
C ASP A 267 28.23 0.65 -12.68
N SER A 268 27.77 -0.17 -13.64
CA SER A 268 26.80 0.30 -14.60
C SER A 268 25.51 0.65 -13.85
N LEU A 269 25.07 1.91 -13.95
CA LEU A 269 23.71 2.34 -13.61
C LEU A 269 22.71 1.74 -14.65
N ALA A 270 22.72 0.42 -14.85
CA ALA A 270 21.85 -0.37 -15.75
C ALA A 270 22.28 -1.86 -15.71
N PRO A 271 21.48 -2.89 -16.07
CA PRO A 271 20.03 -3.07 -16.18
C PRO A 271 19.62 -4.33 -15.37
N GLY A 272 19.58 -4.24 -14.04
CA GLY A 272 18.95 -5.29 -13.23
C GLY A 272 17.42 -5.13 -13.25
N ASP A 273 16.67 -6.20 -12.98
CA ASP A 273 15.24 -6.17 -12.70
C ASP A 273 14.99 -5.51 -11.33
N TYR A 274 15.50 -4.30 -11.15
CA TYR A 274 15.21 -3.47 -9.99
C TYR A 274 13.94 -2.69 -10.25
N TYR A 275 13.03 -2.68 -9.28
CA TYR A 275 11.73 -2.05 -9.45
C TYR A 275 11.86 -0.56 -9.80
N TYR A 276 12.85 0.15 -9.23
CA TYR A 276 13.10 1.57 -9.52
C TYR A 276 13.76 1.84 -10.89
N ASN A 277 14.25 0.81 -11.58
CA ASN A 277 14.74 0.92 -12.95
C ASN A 277 13.62 0.81 -13.99
N ILE A 278 12.48 0.24 -13.61
CA ILE A 278 11.32 0.11 -14.48
C ILE A 278 10.67 1.48 -14.67
N GLU A 279 10.61 1.86 -15.95
CA GLU A 279 9.86 3.03 -16.39
C GLU A 279 8.47 2.54 -16.76
N VAL A 280 7.52 2.64 -15.82
CA VAL A 280 6.21 1.95 -15.92
C VAL A 280 5.53 2.27 -17.26
N ALA A 281 5.53 3.53 -17.68
CA ALA A 281 4.95 3.96 -18.95
C ALA A 281 5.56 3.25 -20.19
N ALA A 282 6.83 2.86 -20.15
CA ALA A 282 7.49 2.17 -21.25
C ALA A 282 7.20 0.65 -21.28
N GLU A 283 6.60 0.12 -20.21
CA GLU A 283 6.29 -1.31 -20.06
C GLU A 283 4.78 -1.60 -20.01
N VAL A 284 3.94 -0.58 -20.21
CA VAL A 284 2.49 -0.78 -20.40
C VAL A 284 2.26 -1.56 -21.69
N ASP A 285 1.52 -2.66 -21.58
CA ASP A 285 1.03 -3.47 -22.69
C ASP A 285 -0.49 -3.66 -22.58
N GLY A 286 -1.10 -4.43 -23.50
CA GLY A 286 -2.54 -4.67 -23.49
C GLY A 286 -3.06 -5.55 -22.34
N ASP A 287 -2.16 -6.23 -21.60
CA ASP A 287 -2.53 -7.02 -20.42
C ASP A 287 -2.47 -6.16 -19.13
N PHE A 288 -1.94 -4.93 -19.19
CA PHE A 288 -1.81 -4.04 -18.05
C PHE A 288 -3.17 -3.78 -17.37
N PRO A 289 -3.25 -3.71 -16.02
CA PRO A 289 -4.52 -3.49 -15.34
C PRO A 289 -5.11 -2.10 -15.62
N PRO A 290 -6.45 -1.94 -15.59
CA PRO A 290 -7.08 -0.62 -15.66
C PRO A 290 -6.52 0.36 -14.63
N VAL A 291 -6.39 1.64 -14.98
CA VAL A 291 -5.74 2.63 -14.11
C VAL A 291 -6.58 3.89 -13.92
N TYR A 292 -6.93 4.18 -12.67
CA TYR A 292 -7.30 5.53 -12.26
C TYR A 292 -6.07 6.19 -11.65
N HIS A 293 -5.68 7.37 -12.11
CA HIS A 293 -4.59 8.09 -11.49
C HIS A 293 -4.77 9.60 -11.51
N TRP A 294 -4.15 10.27 -10.54
CA TRP A 294 -4.23 11.72 -10.48
C TRP A 294 -2.96 12.35 -9.92
N PHE A 295 -2.77 13.63 -10.20
CA PHE A 295 -1.79 14.46 -9.53
C PHE A 295 -2.26 15.92 -9.44
N GLY A 296 -1.66 16.70 -8.55
CA GLY A 296 -1.92 18.14 -8.45
C GLY A 296 -0.90 18.99 -9.18
N LEU A 297 -1.34 20.08 -9.80
CA LEU A 297 -0.46 21.07 -10.45
C LEU A 297 0.46 21.78 -9.47
N ASN A 298 0.11 21.79 -8.17
CA ASN A 298 0.94 22.34 -7.10
C ASN A 298 1.70 21.26 -6.30
N ASP A 299 1.84 20.05 -6.85
CA ASP A 299 2.72 19.00 -6.33
C ASP A 299 4.19 19.30 -6.67
N ALA A 300 4.86 20.04 -5.79
CA ALA A 300 6.26 20.39 -5.98
C ALA A 300 7.20 19.17 -6.07
N THR A 301 6.85 18.03 -5.48
CA THR A 301 7.68 16.82 -5.52
C THR A 301 7.66 16.23 -6.92
N LEU A 302 6.48 16.02 -7.50
CA LEU A 302 6.38 15.51 -8.87
C LEU A 302 6.89 16.50 -9.91
N MET A 303 6.75 17.82 -9.67
CA MET A 303 7.35 18.84 -10.54
C MET A 303 8.88 18.74 -10.57
N LEU A 304 9.53 18.43 -9.43
CA LEU A 304 10.98 18.21 -9.37
C LEU A 304 11.43 16.91 -10.03
N MET A 305 10.53 15.93 -10.18
CA MET A 305 10.78 14.64 -10.81
C MET A 305 10.43 14.60 -12.31
N ASP A 306 10.34 15.78 -12.94
CA ASP A 306 9.82 15.99 -14.30
C ASP A 306 8.41 15.40 -14.50
N ILE A 307 7.41 16.24 -14.27
CA ILE A 307 6.01 15.84 -14.34
C ILE A 307 5.63 15.18 -15.67
N PHE A 308 6.26 15.53 -16.80
CA PHE A 308 5.91 14.96 -18.10
C PHE A 308 6.31 13.49 -18.23
N CYS A 309 7.31 13.05 -17.45
CA CYS A 309 7.72 11.66 -17.35
C CYS A 309 6.93 10.87 -16.28
N GLN A 310 5.94 11.50 -15.64
CA GLN A 310 5.10 10.89 -14.61
C GLN A 310 3.69 10.55 -15.14
N GLY A 311 2.64 11.17 -14.60
CA GLY A 311 1.25 10.93 -14.99
C GLY A 311 1.00 11.03 -16.50
N PRO A 312 1.34 12.15 -17.17
CA PRO A 312 1.15 12.30 -18.62
C PRO A 312 1.81 11.22 -19.48
N ALA A 313 2.98 10.69 -19.07
CA ALA A 313 3.63 9.59 -19.78
C ALA A 313 2.87 8.27 -19.60
N LEU A 314 2.39 7.99 -18.39
CA LEU A 314 1.58 6.81 -18.10
C LEU A 314 0.25 6.85 -18.86
N ASP A 315 -0.50 7.95 -18.76
CA ASP A 315 -1.80 8.15 -19.42
C ASP A 315 -1.70 7.93 -20.94
N LYS A 316 -0.67 8.51 -21.56
CA LYS A 316 -0.39 8.30 -22.98
C LYS A 316 -0.12 6.82 -23.31
N ALA A 317 0.67 6.13 -22.50
CA ALA A 317 1.00 4.72 -22.74
C ALA A 317 -0.23 3.80 -22.56
N LEU A 318 -1.10 4.10 -21.59
CA LEU A 318 -2.36 3.39 -21.39
C LEU A 318 -3.30 3.57 -22.59
N GLU A 319 -3.45 4.81 -23.08
CA GLU A 319 -4.23 5.13 -24.28
C GLU A 319 -3.69 4.38 -25.52
N GLU A 320 -2.38 4.40 -25.75
CA GLU A 320 -1.75 3.75 -26.90
C GLU A 320 -1.87 2.21 -26.86
N SER A 321 -1.92 1.62 -25.66
CA SER A 321 -2.11 0.18 -25.44
C SER A 321 -3.57 -0.26 -25.34
N GLY A 322 -4.53 0.67 -25.37
CA GLY A 322 -5.96 0.38 -25.26
C GLY A 322 -6.40 -0.11 -23.88
N VAL A 323 -5.64 0.22 -22.84
CA VAL A 323 -5.93 -0.14 -21.45
C VAL A 323 -6.94 0.87 -20.88
N PRO A 324 -8.07 0.45 -20.26
CA PRO A 324 -9.00 1.40 -19.65
C PRO A 324 -8.31 2.29 -18.62
N HIS A 325 -8.48 3.60 -18.74
CA HIS A 325 -7.79 4.54 -17.87
C HIS A 325 -8.59 5.82 -17.62
N GLN A 326 -8.25 6.49 -16.52
CA GLN A 326 -8.73 7.82 -16.20
C GLN A 326 -7.64 8.62 -15.47
N MET A 327 -7.14 9.67 -16.12
CA MET A 327 -6.27 10.66 -15.49
C MET A 327 -7.03 11.90 -15.03
N VAL A 328 -6.82 12.31 -13.79
CA VAL A 328 -7.35 13.58 -13.25
C VAL A 328 -6.21 14.51 -12.83
N ILE A 329 -6.29 15.77 -13.25
CA ILE A 329 -5.31 16.80 -12.89
C ILE A 329 -6.00 17.85 -12.02
N PHE A 330 -5.63 17.90 -10.76
CA PHE A 330 -6.19 18.86 -9.80
C PHE A 330 -5.36 20.16 -9.75
N ARG A 331 -6.01 21.31 -9.53
CA ARG A 331 -5.26 22.59 -9.43
C ARG A 331 -4.56 22.71 -8.09
N ASN A 332 -5.28 22.39 -7.01
CA ASN A 332 -4.77 22.39 -5.65
C ASN A 332 -4.88 21.00 -5.05
N ALA A 333 -3.79 20.22 -5.11
CA ALA A 333 -3.63 18.96 -4.40
C ALA A 333 -2.12 18.69 -4.25
N ARG A 334 -1.53 19.13 -3.15
CA ARG A 334 -0.08 19.00 -2.92
C ARG A 334 0.31 17.53 -2.75
N HIS A 335 1.61 17.24 -2.85
CA HIS A 335 2.13 15.93 -2.47
C HIS A 335 1.73 15.57 -1.03
N ARG A 336 1.47 14.28 -0.77
CA ARG A 336 1.10 13.73 0.56
C ARG A 336 -0.27 14.18 1.06
N THR A 337 -1.20 14.48 0.16
CA THR A 337 -2.57 14.86 0.50
C THR A 337 -3.52 13.66 0.62
N SER A 338 -3.05 12.43 0.38
CA SER A 338 -3.80 11.18 0.60
C SER A 338 -5.17 11.22 -0.09
N VAL A 339 -6.26 11.06 0.65
CA VAL A 339 -7.66 11.15 0.21
C VAL A 339 -8.10 12.55 -0.24
N GLY A 340 -7.21 13.53 -0.18
CA GLY A 340 -7.41 14.86 -0.75
C GLY A 340 -8.17 15.83 0.15
N THR A 341 -8.42 15.49 1.42
CA THR A 341 -9.18 16.32 2.37
C THR A 341 -8.63 17.75 2.46
N GLY A 342 -9.51 18.73 2.26
CA GLY A 342 -9.15 20.15 2.22
C GLY A 342 -8.50 20.63 0.92
N THR A 343 -8.57 19.83 -0.15
CA THR A 343 -7.98 20.13 -1.46
C THR A 343 -8.99 19.88 -2.59
N ASP A 344 -8.63 20.19 -3.84
CA ASP A 344 -9.48 19.92 -5.00
C ASP A 344 -9.63 18.41 -5.28
N ALA A 345 -8.75 17.58 -4.73
CA ALA A 345 -8.80 16.13 -4.85
C ALA A 345 -9.73 15.47 -3.81
N ALA A 346 -10.39 16.23 -2.92
CA ALA A 346 -11.31 15.64 -1.94
C ALA A 346 -12.41 14.84 -2.66
N GLY A 347 -12.52 13.55 -2.32
CA GLY A 347 -13.49 12.65 -2.93
C GLY A 347 -12.96 11.81 -4.09
N TRP A 348 -11.71 12.03 -4.54
CA TRP A 348 -11.12 11.29 -5.68
C TRP A 348 -11.19 9.77 -5.52
N LEU A 349 -11.14 9.28 -4.27
CA LEU A 349 -11.17 7.84 -3.99
C LEU A 349 -12.52 7.22 -4.35
N TYR A 350 -13.62 7.96 -4.18
CA TYR A 350 -14.95 7.51 -4.59
C TYR A 350 -15.03 7.44 -6.13
N ASP A 351 -14.55 8.48 -6.82
CA ASP A 351 -14.47 8.48 -8.29
C ASP A 351 -13.60 7.32 -8.82
N ALA A 352 -12.51 7.00 -8.11
CA ALA A 352 -11.61 5.89 -8.45
C ALA A 352 -12.26 4.52 -8.22
N VAL A 353 -13.08 4.38 -7.18
CA VAL A 353 -13.88 3.18 -6.94
C VAL A 353 -14.98 3.03 -7.99
N ASP A 354 -15.68 4.10 -8.34
CA ASP A 354 -16.67 4.08 -9.43
C ASP A 354 -16.04 3.63 -10.76
N PHE A 355 -14.82 4.12 -11.06
CA PHE A 355 -14.03 3.65 -12.20
C PHE A 355 -13.74 2.13 -12.12
N TRP A 356 -13.26 1.66 -10.96
CA TRP A 356 -12.96 0.24 -10.74
C TRP A 356 -14.21 -0.65 -10.90
N GLU A 357 -15.35 -0.23 -10.36
CA GLU A 357 -16.61 -0.95 -10.54
C GLU A 357 -17.05 -0.98 -12.01
N ALA A 358 -16.89 0.12 -12.75
CA ALA A 358 -17.28 0.20 -14.14
C ALA A 358 -16.44 -0.74 -15.03
N VAL A 359 -15.11 -0.74 -14.88
CA VAL A 359 -14.22 -1.56 -15.72
C VAL A 359 -14.35 -3.06 -15.43
N THR A 360 -14.54 -3.45 -14.17
CA THR A 360 -14.75 -4.87 -13.80
C THR A 360 -16.11 -5.39 -14.29
N ALA A 361 -17.16 -4.57 -14.23
CA ALA A 361 -18.49 -4.95 -14.73
C ALA A 361 -18.57 -5.05 -16.26
N GLU A 362 -17.62 -4.47 -17.01
CA GLU A 362 -17.51 -4.63 -18.46
C GLU A 362 -16.78 -5.94 -18.83
N GLU A 363 -15.73 -6.30 -18.08
CA GLU A 363 -15.01 -7.57 -18.25
C GLU A 363 -15.95 -8.77 -18.02
N GLU A 364 -16.77 -8.76 -16.97
CA GLU A 364 -17.77 -9.82 -16.69
C GLU A 364 -18.81 -10.03 -17.80
N LYS A 365 -19.09 -9.00 -18.62
CA LYS A 365 -20.06 -9.08 -19.73
C LYS A 365 -19.43 -9.56 -21.04
N GLY A 366 -18.09 -9.53 -21.12
CA GLY A 366 -17.32 -9.95 -22.29
C GLY A 366 -16.94 -11.43 -22.31
N GLU A 367 -16.97 -12.09 -21.15
CA GLU A 367 -16.84 -13.55 -20.97
C GLU A 367 -18.17 -14.28 -21.19
#